data_AF-A0A150TMV0-F1
#
_entry.id   AF-A0A150TMV0-F1
#
_cell.length_a   1.000
_cell.length_b   1.000
_cell.length_c   1.000
_cell.angle_alpha   90.00
_cell.angle_beta   90.00
_cell.angle_gamma   90.00
#
_symmetry.space_group_name_H-M   'P 1'
#
loop_
_entity.id
_entity.type
_entity.pdbx_description
1 polymer ?
#
loop_
_entity_poly.entity_id
_entity_poly.type
_entity_poly.pdbx_seq_one_letter_code
_entity_poly.pdbx_strand_id
1 'polypeptide(L)'
;MTLIRALTCGLVAGAVSLSAPAEAQAVEYEVYEGDGCPVGYTPLTPLDAFWTFVGGCDDLPYSGVFRIADGSSIDGPWNSCQQHANDTRELEYTLCKPNYELFEIDGTTFAVVRGGEQCIDGFELVDFATASAYSEELCLHVGLWGIARIGGGGSIDGPGYDCNIRASDPRPLGDAICVEAE
;
A
#
# COMPACT_ATOMS: atom_id res chain seq x y z
N MET A 1 -32.20 24.43 49.96
CA MET A 1 -32.21 23.04 50.44
C MET A 1 -33.15 22.22 49.55
N THR A 2 -32.61 21.57 48.53
CA THR A 2 -33.14 20.32 47.97
C THR A 2 -31.97 19.60 47.32
N LEU A 3 -31.53 18.50 47.93
CA LEU A 3 -30.59 17.54 47.34
C LEU A 3 -31.30 16.77 46.24
N ILE A 4 -30.73 16.71 45.04
CA ILE A 4 -31.08 15.68 44.05
C ILE A 4 -29.86 14.78 43.89
N ARG A 5 -29.99 13.56 44.43
CA ARG A 5 -29.06 12.45 44.31
C ARG A 5 -28.97 12.02 42.84
N ALA A 6 -27.78 12.08 42.26
CA ALA A 6 -27.47 11.36 41.02
C ALA A 6 -27.26 9.88 41.36
N LEU A 7 -28.08 9.00 40.77
CA LEU A 7 -27.86 7.55 40.76
C LEU A 7 -26.87 7.23 39.65
N THR A 8 -25.65 6.87 40.02
CA THR A 8 -24.68 6.22 39.13
C THR A 8 -25.13 4.78 38.89
N CYS A 9 -25.54 4.48 37.66
CA CYS A 9 -25.76 3.11 37.20
C CYS A 9 -24.42 2.59 36.68
N GLY A 10 -23.76 1.74 37.48
CA GLY A 10 -22.56 1.03 37.06
C GLY A 10 -22.92 -0.05 36.07
N LEU A 11 -22.45 0.07 34.83
CA LEU A 11 -22.38 -1.05 33.90
C LEU A 11 -20.92 -1.53 33.90
N VAL A 12 -20.73 -2.75 34.39
CA VAL A 12 -19.46 -3.46 34.31
C VAL A 12 -19.23 -3.78 32.84
N ALA A 13 -18.42 -2.97 32.17
CA ALA A 13 -17.90 -3.30 30.86
C ALA A 13 -16.87 -4.42 31.01
N GLY A 14 -17.33 -5.66 30.89
CA GLY A 14 -16.44 -6.77 30.54
C GLY A 14 -15.91 -6.49 29.15
N ALA A 15 -14.68 -6.00 29.06
CA ALA A 15 -13.98 -5.85 27.79
C ALA A 15 -13.67 -7.23 27.23
N VAL A 16 -14.62 -7.80 26.49
CA VAL A 16 -14.28 -8.77 25.46
C VAL A 16 -13.58 -7.95 24.40
N SER A 17 -12.25 -7.98 24.40
CA SER A 17 -11.45 -7.51 23.26
C SER A 17 -11.74 -8.47 22.10
N LEU A 18 -12.85 -8.19 21.40
CA LEU A 18 -12.99 -8.56 20.02
C LEU A 18 -11.95 -7.68 19.31
N SER A 19 -10.84 -8.28 18.88
CA SER A 19 -10.00 -7.67 17.86
C SER A 19 -10.92 -7.33 16.70
N ALA A 20 -11.18 -6.04 16.50
CA ALA A 20 -11.82 -5.59 15.28
C ALA A 20 -10.97 -6.16 14.12
N PRO A 21 -11.57 -6.85 13.14
CA PRO A 21 -10.84 -7.14 11.92
C PRO A 21 -10.36 -5.80 11.37
N ALA A 22 -9.11 -5.77 10.87
CA ALA A 22 -8.44 -4.60 10.31
C ALA A 22 -9.46 -3.63 9.71
N GLU A 23 -9.64 -2.48 10.35
CA GLU A 23 -10.72 -1.57 9.99
C GLU A 23 -10.53 -1.17 8.54
N ALA A 24 -11.56 -1.43 7.77
CA ALA A 24 -11.74 -0.88 6.45
C ALA A 24 -11.77 0.66 6.57
N GLN A 25 -10.63 1.29 6.29
CA GLN A 25 -10.44 2.73 6.37
C GLN A 25 -10.29 3.30 4.96
N ALA A 26 -10.66 4.57 4.79
CA ALA A 26 -10.33 5.31 3.58
C ALA A 26 -8.82 5.29 3.37
N VAL A 27 -8.39 5.07 2.12
CA VAL A 27 -6.97 5.02 1.78
C VAL A 27 -6.55 6.31 1.12
N GLU A 28 -5.28 6.68 1.28
CA GLU A 28 -4.67 7.71 0.44
C GLU A 28 -4.61 7.22 -1.01
N TYR A 29 -4.92 8.12 -1.93
CA TYR A 29 -4.97 7.82 -3.35
C TYR A 29 -4.59 9.03 -4.19
N GLU A 30 -4.22 8.76 -5.43
CA GLU A 30 -4.00 9.74 -6.48
C GLU A 30 -4.69 9.27 -7.77
N VAL A 31 -4.98 10.22 -8.66
CA VAL A 31 -5.59 9.97 -9.97
C VAL A 31 -4.50 10.04 -11.02
N TYR A 32 -4.30 8.96 -11.76
CA TYR A 32 -3.33 8.88 -12.85
C TYR A 32 -4.02 8.74 -14.19
N GLU A 33 -3.46 9.33 -15.24
CA GLU A 33 -3.89 9.13 -16.62
C GLU A 33 -3.42 7.78 -17.16
N GLY A 34 -4.30 7.09 -17.88
CA GLY A 34 -4.05 5.80 -18.52
C GLY A 34 -4.58 4.58 -17.76
N ASP A 35 -4.18 3.40 -18.23
CA ASP A 35 -4.76 2.11 -17.85
C ASP A 35 -4.11 1.43 -16.63
N GLY A 36 -3.17 2.10 -15.96
CA GLY A 36 -2.44 1.51 -14.84
C GLY A 36 -1.79 2.54 -13.93
N CYS A 37 -1.16 2.04 -12.87
CA CYS A 37 -0.46 2.85 -11.89
C CYS A 37 1.04 2.92 -12.20
N PRO A 38 1.71 4.02 -11.84
CA PRO A 38 3.17 4.10 -11.93
C PRO A 38 3.86 3.13 -10.95
N VAL A 39 5.18 3.03 -11.06
CA VAL A 39 6.01 2.22 -10.16
C VAL A 39 5.75 2.65 -8.70
N GLY A 40 5.60 1.64 -7.83
CA GLY A 40 5.30 1.84 -6.43
C GLY A 40 3.86 2.22 -6.12
N TYR A 41 2.97 2.19 -7.10
CA TYR A 41 1.54 2.35 -6.88
C TYR A 41 0.77 1.15 -7.42
N THR A 42 -0.41 0.90 -6.85
CA THR A 42 -1.32 -0.15 -7.29
C THR A 42 -2.75 0.37 -7.38
N PRO A 43 -3.60 -0.15 -8.28
CA PRO A 43 -4.98 0.29 -8.34
C PRO A 43 -5.69 0.06 -7.00
N LEU A 44 -6.59 0.96 -6.62
CA LEU A 44 -7.48 0.74 -5.48
C LEU A 44 -8.27 -0.55 -5.71
N THR A 45 -8.44 -1.39 -4.69
CA THR A 45 -9.40 -2.50 -4.78
C THR A 45 -10.83 -1.97 -4.73
N PRO A 46 -11.84 -2.73 -5.19
CA PRO A 46 -13.25 -2.37 -4.99
C PRO A 46 -13.60 -2.06 -3.53
N LEU A 47 -12.95 -2.77 -2.60
CA LEU A 47 -13.12 -2.53 -1.17
C LEU A 47 -12.50 -1.21 -0.72
N ASP A 48 -11.25 -0.92 -1.13
CA ASP A 48 -10.60 0.37 -0.84
C ASP A 48 -11.44 1.54 -1.38
N ALA A 49 -11.90 1.42 -2.63
CA ALA A 49 -12.73 2.44 -3.27
C ALA A 49 -14.05 2.62 -2.53
N PHE A 50 -14.68 1.53 -2.08
CA PHE A 50 -15.93 1.63 -1.32
C PHE A 50 -15.77 2.44 -0.04
N TRP A 51 -14.76 2.12 0.77
CA TRP A 51 -14.55 2.81 2.06
C TRP A 51 -14.02 4.23 1.91
N THR A 52 -13.25 4.49 0.85
CA THR A 52 -12.76 5.83 0.54
C THR A 52 -13.91 6.74 0.09
N PHE A 53 -14.79 6.26 -0.80
CA PHE A 53 -15.79 7.11 -1.45
C PHE A 53 -17.20 7.05 -0.84
N VAL A 54 -17.44 6.21 0.18
CA VAL A 54 -18.70 6.29 0.96
C VAL A 54 -18.86 7.65 1.66
N GLY A 55 -17.75 8.30 2.03
CA GLY A 55 -17.72 9.61 2.66
C GLY A 55 -16.97 10.70 1.86
N GLY A 56 -16.17 10.32 0.87
CA GLY A 56 -15.32 11.22 0.07
C GLY A 56 -15.68 11.29 -1.42
N CYS A 57 -16.90 10.93 -1.82
CA CYS A 57 -17.30 10.91 -3.23
C CYS A 57 -17.04 12.25 -3.93
N ASP A 58 -17.30 13.37 -3.24
CA ASP A 58 -17.12 14.74 -3.76
C ASP A 58 -15.67 15.14 -4.03
N ASP A 59 -14.69 14.34 -3.59
CA ASP A 59 -13.27 14.58 -3.84
C ASP A 59 -12.83 14.14 -5.25
N LEU A 60 -13.63 13.28 -5.91
CA LEU A 60 -13.38 12.84 -7.28
C LEU A 60 -13.80 13.91 -8.30
N PRO A 61 -13.10 14.00 -9.46
CA PRO A 61 -13.57 14.80 -10.58
C PRO A 61 -15.03 14.50 -10.95
N TYR A 62 -15.85 15.55 -11.00
CA TYR A 62 -17.32 15.47 -10.99
C TYR A 62 -17.92 14.44 -11.96
N SER A 63 -17.47 14.41 -13.21
CA SER A 63 -17.99 13.52 -14.27
C SER A 63 -17.00 12.43 -14.70
N GLY A 64 -15.94 12.19 -13.91
CA GLY A 64 -14.93 11.20 -14.25
C GLY A 64 -15.44 9.77 -14.14
N VAL A 65 -14.74 8.86 -14.80
CA VAL A 65 -14.88 7.42 -14.59
C VAL A 65 -13.48 6.88 -14.41
N PHE A 66 -13.23 6.22 -13.30
CA PHE A 66 -11.90 5.85 -12.88
C PHE A 66 -11.77 4.34 -12.76
N ARG A 67 -10.74 3.79 -13.40
CA ARG A 67 -10.34 2.40 -13.27
C ARG A 67 -9.88 2.12 -11.85
N ILE A 68 -10.32 0.98 -11.33
CA ILE A 68 -9.85 0.38 -10.08
C ILE A 68 -9.48 -1.08 -10.38
N ALA A 69 -8.98 -1.83 -9.38
CA ALA A 69 -8.47 -3.18 -9.57
C ALA A 69 -9.54 -4.17 -10.11
N ASP A 70 -9.08 -5.34 -10.55
CA ASP A 70 -9.93 -6.47 -10.96
C ASP A 70 -10.90 -6.14 -12.11
N GLY A 71 -10.49 -5.24 -13.02
CA GLY A 71 -11.31 -4.82 -14.15
C GLY A 71 -12.57 -4.05 -13.75
N SER A 72 -12.58 -3.44 -12.57
CA SER A 72 -13.71 -2.65 -12.07
C SER A 72 -13.47 -1.16 -12.28
N SER A 73 -14.51 -0.35 -12.08
CA SER A 73 -14.43 1.11 -12.10
C SER A 73 -15.31 1.75 -11.04
N ILE A 74 -15.09 3.03 -10.80
CA ILE A 74 -15.97 3.89 -10.02
C ILE A 74 -16.23 5.18 -10.80
N ASP A 75 -17.49 5.63 -10.81
CA ASP A 75 -17.83 6.92 -11.41
C ASP A 75 -17.52 8.08 -10.45
N GLY A 76 -17.53 9.31 -10.95
CA GLY A 76 -17.49 10.52 -10.14
C GLY A 76 -18.84 10.89 -9.51
N PRO A 77 -18.89 12.01 -8.78
CA PRO A 77 -20.10 12.51 -8.10
C PRO A 77 -21.35 12.60 -8.98
N TRP A 78 -21.20 12.91 -10.27
CA TRP A 78 -22.33 13.03 -11.20
C TRP A 78 -23.16 11.75 -11.28
N ASN A 79 -22.52 10.59 -11.17
CA ASN A 79 -23.20 9.29 -11.09
C ASN A 79 -23.08 8.66 -9.69
N SER A 80 -22.98 9.50 -8.65
CA SER A 80 -23.03 9.11 -7.24
C SER A 80 -21.98 8.06 -6.84
N CYS A 81 -20.79 8.11 -7.43
CA CYS A 81 -19.70 7.17 -7.14
C CYS A 81 -20.09 5.70 -7.23
N GLN A 82 -20.93 5.36 -8.22
CA GLN A 82 -21.30 3.98 -8.50
C GLN A 82 -20.08 3.17 -8.92
N GLN A 83 -19.91 2.01 -8.30
CA GLN A 83 -18.91 1.02 -8.72
C GLN A 83 -19.49 0.06 -9.74
N HIS A 84 -18.70 -0.24 -10.77
CA HIS A 84 -19.05 -1.21 -11.81
C HIS A 84 -18.01 -2.33 -11.82
N ALA A 85 -18.49 -3.57 -11.77
CA ALA A 85 -17.64 -4.74 -11.95
C ALA A 85 -17.53 -5.11 -13.43
N ASN A 86 -16.37 -5.60 -13.86
CA ASN A 86 -16.10 -6.00 -15.25
C ASN A 86 -16.40 -4.88 -16.26
N ASP A 87 -15.93 -3.68 -15.95
CA ASP A 87 -16.11 -2.53 -16.82
C ASP A 87 -15.23 -2.67 -18.08
N THR A 88 -15.89 -2.82 -19.22
CA THR A 88 -15.23 -2.99 -20.53
C THR A 88 -15.05 -1.68 -21.27
N ARG A 89 -15.42 -0.54 -20.68
CA ARG A 89 -15.19 0.78 -21.26
C ARG A 89 -13.68 1.06 -21.34
N GLU A 90 -13.26 1.83 -22.34
CA GLU A 90 -11.95 2.48 -22.30
C GLU A 90 -12.02 3.64 -21.30
N LEU A 91 -11.15 3.59 -20.30
CA LEU A 91 -11.14 4.55 -19.20
C LEU A 91 -9.83 5.33 -19.26
N GLU A 92 -9.93 6.64 -19.12
CA GLU A 92 -8.78 7.54 -19.25
C GLU A 92 -7.99 7.69 -17.95
N TYR A 93 -8.55 7.26 -16.82
CA TYR A 93 -7.96 7.48 -15.50
C TYR A 93 -7.99 6.22 -14.65
N THR A 94 -6.98 6.05 -13.80
CA THR A 94 -6.87 5.00 -12.79
C THR A 94 -6.68 5.62 -11.40
N LEU A 95 -7.40 5.12 -10.40
CA LEU A 95 -7.16 5.48 -8.99
C LEU A 95 -6.08 4.56 -8.42
N CYS A 96 -5.00 5.16 -7.96
CA CYS A 96 -3.83 4.44 -7.48
C CYS A 96 -3.53 4.80 -6.04
N LYS A 97 -3.16 3.80 -5.24
CA LYS A 97 -2.67 3.97 -3.88
C LYS A 97 -1.19 3.58 -3.79
N PRO A 98 -0.43 4.17 -2.86
CA PRO A 98 0.93 3.74 -2.57
C PRO A 98 0.99 2.23 -2.32
N ASN A 99 2.01 1.60 -2.90
CA ASN A 99 2.34 0.19 -2.76
C ASN A 99 3.83 0.05 -2.40
N TYR A 100 4.27 0.89 -1.48
CA TYR A 100 5.61 0.86 -0.91
C TYR A 100 5.55 1.14 0.59
N GLU A 101 6.61 0.76 1.29
CA GLU A 101 6.83 1.06 2.71
C GLU A 101 8.15 1.83 2.83
N LEU A 102 8.13 3.00 3.45
CA LEU A 102 9.33 3.76 3.80
C LEU A 102 9.78 3.45 5.22
N PHE A 103 11.08 3.33 5.44
CA PHE A 103 11.67 3.06 6.75
C PHE A 103 13.10 3.59 6.81
N GLU A 104 13.64 3.75 8.02
CA GLU A 104 14.98 4.29 8.23
C GLU A 104 15.88 3.30 8.97
N ILE A 105 17.12 3.15 8.51
CA ILE A 105 18.18 2.41 9.20
C ILE A 105 19.38 3.36 9.31
N ASP A 106 19.85 3.62 10.54
CA ASP A 106 20.99 4.49 10.83
C ASP A 106 20.93 5.88 10.15
N GLY A 107 19.73 6.44 10.00
CA GLY A 107 19.51 7.74 9.36
C GLY A 107 19.58 7.73 7.83
N THR A 108 19.58 6.54 7.22
CA THR A 108 19.40 6.35 5.78
C THR A 108 17.97 5.89 5.50
N THR A 109 17.30 6.55 4.56
CA THR A 109 15.93 6.20 4.16
C THR A 109 15.94 5.08 3.13
N PHE A 110 15.14 4.05 3.39
CA PHE A 110 14.91 2.92 2.50
C PHE A 110 13.43 2.82 2.13
N ALA A 111 13.17 2.13 1.03
CA ALA A 111 11.82 1.77 0.61
C ALA A 111 11.75 0.29 0.24
N VAL A 112 10.68 -0.39 0.64
CA VAL A 112 10.28 -1.67 0.01
C VAL A 112 9.16 -1.36 -0.96
N VAL A 113 9.45 -1.44 -2.25
CA VAL A 113 8.47 -1.25 -3.31
C VAL A 113 7.86 -2.60 -3.65
N ARG A 114 6.52 -2.69 -3.67
CA ARG A 114 5.78 -3.93 -3.93
C ARG A 114 5.21 -3.93 -5.33
N GLY A 115 5.10 -5.13 -5.90
CA GLY A 115 4.51 -5.33 -7.24
C GLY A 115 5.41 -4.88 -8.40
N GLY A 116 6.73 -4.76 -8.19
CA GLY A 116 7.69 -4.42 -9.22
C GLY A 116 9.15 -4.55 -8.78
N GLU A 117 10.06 -4.53 -9.75
CA GLU A 117 11.52 -4.60 -9.55
C GLU A 117 12.21 -3.23 -9.70
N GLN A 118 11.43 -2.16 -9.62
CA GLN A 118 11.86 -0.77 -9.85
C GLN A 118 11.60 0.05 -8.59
N CYS A 119 12.35 1.14 -8.45
CA CYS A 119 12.20 2.08 -7.34
C CYS A 119 11.28 3.23 -7.70
N ILE A 120 10.64 3.81 -6.68
CA ILE A 120 9.91 5.06 -6.79
C ILE A 120 10.87 6.23 -7.08
N ASP A 121 10.33 7.34 -7.58
CA ASP A 121 11.12 8.55 -7.86
C ASP A 121 11.90 9.02 -6.61
N GLY A 122 13.16 9.40 -6.81
CA GLY A 122 14.06 9.79 -5.73
C GLY A 122 14.75 8.62 -5.01
N PHE A 123 14.50 7.39 -5.43
CA PHE A 123 15.14 6.20 -4.88
C PHE A 123 15.82 5.37 -5.98
N GLU A 124 16.83 4.62 -5.59
CA GLU A 124 17.51 3.64 -6.45
C GLU A 124 17.63 2.28 -5.76
N LEU A 125 17.87 1.22 -6.55
CA LEU A 125 18.02 -0.11 -5.99
C LEU A 125 19.23 -0.16 -5.05
N VAL A 126 19.04 -0.65 -3.83
CA VAL A 126 20.14 -0.82 -2.87
C VAL A 126 21.22 -1.71 -3.47
N ASP A 127 22.49 -1.32 -3.39
CA ASP A 127 23.55 -2.18 -3.90
C ASP A 127 23.79 -3.42 -3.01
N PHE A 128 24.51 -4.41 -3.53
CA PHE A 128 24.77 -5.66 -2.82
C PHE A 128 25.57 -5.47 -1.52
N ALA A 129 26.50 -4.51 -1.47
CA ALA A 129 27.32 -4.29 -0.28
C ALA A 129 26.47 -3.68 0.85
N THR A 130 25.66 -2.69 0.52
CA THR A 130 24.71 -2.05 1.43
C THR A 130 23.65 -3.04 1.91
N ALA A 131 23.06 -3.82 0.98
CA ALA A 131 22.12 -4.88 1.34
C ALA A 131 22.74 -5.89 2.31
N SER A 132 24.01 -6.27 2.07
CA SER A 132 24.73 -7.22 2.93
C SER A 132 25.04 -6.67 4.31
N ALA A 133 25.33 -5.37 4.41
CA ALA A 133 25.61 -4.71 5.68
C ALA A 133 24.38 -4.62 6.58
N TYR A 134 23.20 -4.38 5.99
CA TYR A 134 21.93 -4.19 6.70
C TYR A 134 20.95 -5.36 6.51
N SER A 135 21.48 -6.56 6.26
CA SER A 135 20.67 -7.71 5.83
C SER A 135 19.60 -8.12 6.83
N GLU A 136 19.91 -8.06 8.14
CA GLU A 136 19.02 -8.48 9.21
C GLU A 136 17.86 -7.49 9.39
N GLU A 137 18.10 -6.21 9.17
CA GLU A 137 17.11 -5.14 9.26
C GLU A 137 16.25 -5.07 7.99
N LEU A 138 16.88 -5.07 6.82
CA LEU A 138 16.19 -4.97 5.52
C LEU A 138 15.23 -6.13 5.29
N CYS A 139 15.62 -7.36 5.65
CA CYS A 139 14.79 -8.53 5.38
C CYS A 139 13.45 -8.48 6.12
N LEU A 140 13.36 -7.81 7.27
CA LEU A 140 12.11 -7.69 8.04
C LEU A 140 11.02 -6.96 7.25
N HIS A 141 11.42 -6.03 6.38
CA HIS A 141 10.51 -5.27 5.54
C HIS A 141 10.15 -5.97 4.23
N VAL A 142 10.91 -6.98 3.79
CA VAL A 142 10.57 -7.79 2.61
C VAL A 142 9.34 -8.68 2.86
N GLY A 143 8.97 -8.90 4.13
CA GLY A 143 7.89 -9.80 4.53
C GLY A 143 8.35 -11.26 4.60
N LEU A 144 7.65 -12.09 5.37
CA LEU A 144 8.14 -13.41 5.81
C LEU A 144 8.67 -14.31 4.69
N TRP A 145 7.96 -14.38 3.56
CA TRP A 145 8.31 -15.20 2.41
C TRP A 145 8.60 -14.37 1.15
N GLY A 146 8.81 -13.07 1.32
CA GLY A 146 9.08 -12.17 0.21
C GLY A 146 10.50 -12.36 -0.32
N ILE A 147 10.71 -11.96 -1.57
CA ILE A 147 12.02 -11.89 -2.20
C ILE A 147 12.02 -10.61 -3.01
N ALA A 148 12.94 -9.71 -2.69
CA ALA A 148 13.02 -8.39 -3.29
C ALA A 148 14.29 -8.23 -4.13
N ARG A 149 14.15 -7.53 -5.25
CA ARG A 149 15.23 -7.11 -6.13
C ARG A 149 16.14 -6.12 -5.40
N ILE A 150 17.44 -6.28 -5.59
CA ILE A 150 18.47 -5.29 -5.24
C ILE A 150 19.32 -4.98 -6.48
N GLY A 151 20.19 -3.98 -6.37
CA GLY A 151 21.07 -3.51 -7.42
C GLY A 151 21.99 -4.60 -7.98
N GLY A 152 22.46 -4.41 -9.22
CA GLY A 152 23.33 -5.38 -9.89
C GLY A 152 22.65 -6.70 -10.27
N GLY A 153 21.32 -6.79 -10.18
CA GLY A 153 20.55 -8.00 -10.46
C GLY A 153 20.55 -9.00 -9.31
N GLY A 154 20.89 -8.58 -8.09
CA GLY A 154 20.84 -9.41 -6.89
C GLY A 154 19.42 -9.59 -6.33
N SER A 155 19.32 -10.26 -5.19
CA SER A 155 18.10 -10.32 -4.39
C SER A 155 18.40 -10.34 -2.89
N ILE A 156 17.41 -9.96 -2.08
CA ILE A 156 17.33 -10.22 -0.64
C ILE A 156 16.03 -10.95 -0.31
N ASP A 157 16.13 -11.96 0.55
CA ASP A 157 14.98 -12.74 1.00
C ASP A 157 14.42 -12.23 2.34
N GLY A 158 13.16 -12.54 2.60
CA GLY A 158 12.56 -12.39 3.91
C GLY A 158 13.04 -13.42 4.95
N PRO A 159 12.62 -13.27 6.23
CA PRO A 159 13.09 -14.09 7.35
C PRO A 159 12.74 -15.58 7.24
N GLY A 160 11.69 -15.94 6.51
CA GLY A 160 11.30 -17.34 6.28
C GLY A 160 12.31 -18.10 5.40
N TYR A 161 13.19 -17.37 4.71
CA TYR A 161 14.33 -17.91 3.97
C TYR A 161 15.65 -17.43 4.56
N ASP A 162 15.72 -17.23 5.88
CA ASP A 162 16.94 -16.88 6.63
C ASP A 162 17.63 -15.57 6.18
N CYS A 163 16.88 -14.60 5.64
CA CYS A 163 17.41 -13.30 5.21
C CYS A 163 18.58 -13.42 4.20
N ASN A 164 18.56 -14.46 3.37
CA ASN A 164 19.63 -14.72 2.40
C ASN A 164 19.75 -13.58 1.36
N ILE A 165 20.98 -13.25 1.01
CA ILE A 165 21.30 -12.27 -0.03
C ILE A 165 22.06 -12.96 -1.16
N ARG A 166 21.66 -12.65 -2.40
CA ARG A 166 22.29 -13.17 -3.62
C ARG A 166 22.82 -12.00 -4.44
N ALA A 167 24.07 -12.13 -4.90
CA ALA A 167 24.67 -11.15 -5.80
C ALA A 167 24.07 -11.19 -7.22
N SER A 168 23.41 -12.29 -7.58
CA SER A 168 22.70 -12.45 -8.84
C SER A 168 21.51 -13.36 -8.65
N ASP A 169 20.35 -12.93 -9.16
CA ASP A 169 19.11 -13.68 -9.15
C ASP A 169 18.37 -13.49 -10.48
N PRO A 170 18.30 -14.53 -11.34
CA PRO A 170 17.69 -14.42 -12.67
C PRO A 170 16.15 -14.52 -12.63
N ARG A 171 15.56 -14.77 -11.47
CA ARG A 171 14.10 -14.87 -11.34
C ARG A 171 13.47 -13.50 -11.55
N PRO A 172 12.30 -13.38 -12.19
CA PRO A 172 11.48 -12.18 -12.08
C PRO A 172 10.95 -12.09 -10.64
N LEU A 173 11.27 -11.02 -9.94
CA LEU A 173 10.85 -10.77 -8.57
C LEU A 173 9.66 -9.81 -8.52
N GLY A 174 8.93 -9.87 -7.42
CA GLY A 174 7.71 -9.09 -7.22
C GLY A 174 7.92 -7.80 -6.44
N ASP A 175 9.07 -7.65 -5.78
CA ASP A 175 9.36 -6.51 -4.89
C ASP A 175 10.77 -5.96 -5.18
N ALA A 176 11.06 -4.77 -4.69
CA ALA A 176 12.38 -4.16 -4.73
C ALA A 176 12.74 -3.51 -3.38
N ILE A 177 14.00 -3.62 -2.98
CA ILE A 177 14.56 -2.79 -1.90
C ILE A 177 15.30 -1.63 -2.55
N CYS A 178 14.90 -0.45 -2.12
CA CYS A 178 15.42 0.80 -2.61
C CYS A 178 16.00 1.63 -1.47
N VAL A 179 16.93 2.51 -1.81
CA VAL A 179 17.54 3.49 -0.93
C VAL A 179 17.37 4.87 -1.55
N GLU A 180 17.21 5.89 -0.72
CA GLU A 180 17.13 7.28 -1.18
C GLU A 180 18.38 7.61 -2.00
N ALA A 181 18.18 8.18 -3.19
CA ALA A 181 19.27 8.57 -4.07
C ALA A 181 19.95 9.85 -3.55
N GLU A 182 21.29 9.89 -3.61
CA GLU A 182 22.09 11.06 -3.22
C GLU A 182 22.08 12.20 -4.26
#